data_AF-A0A971T3I7-F1
#
_entry.id   AF-A0A971T3I7-F1
#
_cell.length_a   1.000
_cell.length_b   1.000
_cell.length_c   1.000
_cell.angle_alpha   90.00
_cell.angle_beta   90.00
_cell.angle_gamma   90.00
#
_symmetry.space_group_name_H-M   'P 1'
#
loop_
_entity.id
_entity.type
_entity.pdbx_description
1 polymer ?
#
loop_
_entity_poly.entity_id
_entity_poly.type
_entity_poly.pdbx_seq_one_letter_code
_entity_poly.pdbx_strand_id
1 'polypeptide(L)'
;MTNNGAVRPNYLGQSIPVSVGISFPAAVLLAYMVAALFSRYLSSYDLFILGLMTISFLGFIDDMLGQRDTLGFKGHIGSLLRGRLTTGGLKASGGFALAMFLAYFHSPAIADFIINTLLIALFTNLINLLDLRPGRAVKGYFFFLMVIIGLAAGKVDWMLVAPLLGSVLYYFRFDLGARTMMGDAGSNVLGLSLGYFAVIFLPFWYRAGFLLFLVAMHIYTEKYSLSNTIEKVAWLRALDQWGRPKPAVSSED
;
A
#
# COMPACT_ATOMS: atom_id res chain seq x y z
N MET A 1 10.06 -26.05 3.25
CA MET A 1 9.85 -24.67 2.74
C MET A 1 10.15 -23.59 3.79
N THR A 2 10.79 -23.91 4.91
CA THR A 2 10.93 -23.01 6.08
C THR A 2 12.23 -22.18 6.15
N ASN A 3 13.19 -22.35 5.23
CA ASN A 3 14.52 -21.72 5.33
C ASN A 3 14.77 -20.47 4.45
N ASN A 4 13.79 -19.99 3.67
CA ASN A 4 14.03 -18.93 2.67
C ASN A 4 13.41 -17.55 3.04
N GLY A 5 13.03 -17.30 4.29
CA GLY A 5 12.41 -16.03 4.70
C GLY A 5 10.95 -15.82 4.23
N ALA A 6 10.42 -16.74 3.41
CA ALA A 6 9.07 -16.70 2.83
C ALA A 6 7.92 -17.00 3.82
N VAL A 7 8.23 -17.30 5.09
CA VAL A 7 7.25 -17.56 6.14
C VAL A 7 7.64 -16.79 7.40
N ARG A 8 6.69 -16.13 8.06
CA ARG A 8 6.92 -15.38 9.31
C ARG A 8 5.79 -15.58 10.32
N PRO A 9 6.05 -15.45 11.63
CA PRO A 9 5.01 -15.49 12.64
C PRO A 9 4.07 -14.29 12.47
N ASN A 10 2.77 -14.55 12.41
CA ASN A 10 1.72 -13.55 12.40
C ASN A 10 1.46 -12.96 13.78
N TYR A 11 0.46 -12.08 13.87
CA TYR A 11 0.09 -11.45 15.14
C TYR A 11 -0.40 -12.46 16.22
N LEU A 12 -0.74 -13.70 15.80
CA LEU A 12 -1.07 -14.83 16.68
C LEU A 12 0.12 -15.78 16.92
N GLY A 13 1.32 -15.42 16.44
CA GLY A 13 2.52 -16.26 16.53
C GLY A 13 2.59 -17.41 15.53
N GLN A 14 1.62 -17.55 14.61
CA GLN A 14 1.57 -18.63 13.63
C GLN A 14 2.40 -18.30 12.39
N SER A 15 3.26 -19.24 11.98
CA SER A 15 4.09 -19.12 10.76
C SER A 15 3.24 -19.17 9.49
N ILE A 16 3.12 -18.04 8.80
CA ILE A 16 2.32 -17.90 7.57
C ILE A 16 3.16 -17.32 6.41
N PRO A 17 2.78 -17.59 5.15
CA PRO A 17 3.44 -17.02 3.98
C PRO A 17 3.46 -15.49 4.02
N VAL A 18 4.58 -14.89 3.62
CA VAL A 18 4.74 -13.42 3.53
C VAL A 18 4.95 -12.96 2.09
N SER A 19 4.76 -11.66 1.87
CA SER A 19 4.91 -11.04 0.55
C SER A 19 3.95 -11.60 -0.51
N VAL A 20 2.78 -12.12 -0.08
CA VAL A 20 1.75 -12.65 -0.98
C VAL A 20 1.18 -11.55 -1.89
N GLY A 21 1.38 -10.28 -1.51
CA GLY A 21 0.99 -9.12 -2.29
C GLY A 21 1.65 -9.00 -3.66
N ILE A 22 2.75 -9.72 -3.94
CA ILE A 22 3.32 -9.82 -5.29
C ILE A 22 2.33 -10.39 -6.31
N SER A 23 1.29 -11.09 -5.85
CA SER A 23 0.21 -11.59 -6.70
C SER A 23 -0.68 -10.50 -7.31
N PHE A 24 -0.77 -9.31 -6.72
CA PHE A 24 -1.61 -8.23 -7.23
C PHE A 24 -1.19 -7.73 -8.60
N PRO A 25 0.06 -7.25 -8.81
CA PRO A 25 0.47 -6.79 -10.13
C PRO A 25 0.47 -7.94 -11.16
N ALA A 26 0.75 -9.18 -10.75
CA ALA A 26 0.64 -10.35 -11.62
C ALA A 26 -0.80 -10.59 -12.11
N ALA A 27 -1.78 -10.50 -11.20
CA ALA A 27 -3.20 -10.62 -11.53
C ALA A 27 -3.68 -9.46 -12.43
N VAL A 28 -3.22 -8.24 -12.16
CA VAL A 28 -3.51 -7.06 -13.00
C VAL A 28 -2.94 -7.23 -14.41
N LEU A 29 -1.67 -7.66 -14.52
CA LEU A 29 -1.02 -7.92 -15.81
C LEU A 29 -1.80 -8.97 -16.62
N LEU A 30 -2.17 -10.09 -15.99
CA LEU A 30 -2.94 -11.14 -16.66
C LEU A 30 -4.30 -10.63 -17.14
N ALA A 31 -5.02 -9.87 -16.30
CA ALA A 31 -6.30 -9.28 -16.67
C ALA A 31 -6.17 -8.32 -17.86
N TYR A 32 -5.10 -7.51 -17.91
CA TYR A 32 -4.85 -6.63 -19.05
C TYR A 32 -4.41 -7.36 -20.31
N MET A 33 -3.66 -8.46 -20.20
CA MET A 33 -3.40 -9.34 -21.34
C MET A 33 -4.71 -9.88 -21.93
N VAL A 34 -5.63 -10.34 -21.07
CA VAL A 34 -6.96 -10.76 -21.51
C VAL A 34 -7.71 -9.59 -22.15
N ALA A 35 -7.71 -8.39 -21.55
CA ALA A 35 -8.34 -7.21 -22.13
C ALA A 35 -7.78 -6.85 -23.51
N ALA A 36 -6.47 -7.04 -23.72
CA ALA A 36 -5.81 -6.81 -25.01
C ALA A 36 -6.32 -7.77 -26.10
N LEU A 37 -6.58 -9.04 -25.76
CA LEU A 37 -7.18 -10.01 -26.71
C LEU A 37 -8.56 -9.58 -27.21
N PHE A 38 -9.29 -8.79 -26.41
CA PHE A 38 -10.60 -8.25 -26.77
C PHE A 38 -10.55 -6.79 -27.24
N SER A 39 -9.35 -6.26 -27.56
CA SER A 39 -9.15 -4.86 -27.98
C SER A 39 -9.69 -3.82 -26.98
N ARG A 40 -9.74 -4.17 -25.69
CA ARG A 40 -10.17 -3.28 -24.59
C ARG A 40 -9.00 -2.68 -23.82
N TYR A 41 -7.77 -2.94 -24.26
CA TYR A 41 -6.55 -2.41 -23.68
C TYR A 41 -6.22 -1.02 -24.24
N LEU A 42 -5.83 -0.09 -23.38
CA LEU A 42 -5.31 1.22 -23.77
C LEU A 42 -3.83 1.32 -23.36
N SER A 43 -2.98 1.86 -24.23
CA SER A 43 -1.55 2.05 -23.93
C SER A 43 -1.30 2.97 -22.72
N SER A 44 -2.28 3.80 -22.32
CA SER A 44 -2.21 4.59 -21.09
C SER A 44 -2.09 3.72 -19.82
N TYR A 45 -2.43 2.42 -19.88
CA TYR A 45 -2.31 1.50 -18.75
C TYR A 45 -0.87 1.02 -18.53
N ASP A 46 0.01 1.12 -19.54
CA ASP A 46 1.41 0.69 -19.46
C ASP A 46 2.14 1.34 -18.26
N LEU A 47 1.91 2.65 -18.07
CA LEU A 47 2.51 3.42 -16.99
C LEU A 47 2.04 2.95 -15.61
N PHE A 48 0.77 2.59 -15.48
CA PHE A 48 0.22 2.06 -14.24
C PHE A 48 0.78 0.67 -13.92
N ILE A 49 0.82 -0.23 -14.92
CA ILE A 49 1.38 -1.58 -14.78
C ILE A 49 2.85 -1.50 -14.37
N LEU A 50 3.64 -0.65 -15.02
CA LEU A 50 5.03 -0.40 -14.68
C LEU A 50 5.14 0.04 -13.21
N GLY A 51 4.33 1.03 -12.81
CA GLY A 51 4.27 1.49 -11.42
C GLY A 51 3.98 0.36 -10.42
N LEU A 52 2.96 -0.46 -10.68
CA LEU A 52 2.61 -1.58 -9.81
C LEU A 52 3.73 -2.63 -9.74
N MET A 53 4.28 -3.02 -10.88
CA MET A 53 5.37 -4.02 -10.95
C MET A 53 6.61 -3.52 -10.22
N THR A 54 7.04 -2.28 -10.47
CA THR A 54 8.24 -1.70 -9.84
C THR A 54 8.07 -1.57 -8.33
N ILE A 55 6.96 -1.01 -7.85
CA ILE A 55 6.78 -0.83 -6.40
C ILE A 55 6.60 -2.15 -5.68
N SER A 56 5.93 -3.13 -6.31
CA SER A 56 5.79 -4.48 -5.75
C SER A 56 7.13 -5.18 -5.67
N PHE A 57 7.95 -5.06 -6.72
CA PHE A 57 9.29 -5.65 -6.73
C PHE A 57 10.20 -5.03 -5.67
N LEU A 58 10.19 -3.70 -5.50
CA LEU A 58 10.91 -3.02 -4.42
C LEU A 58 10.42 -3.48 -3.05
N GLY A 59 9.10 -3.61 -2.86
CA GLY A 59 8.51 -4.12 -1.63
C GLY A 59 8.87 -5.59 -1.38
N PHE A 60 8.91 -6.43 -2.41
CA PHE A 60 9.32 -7.83 -2.30
C PHE A 60 10.78 -7.96 -1.90
N ILE A 61 11.66 -7.13 -2.46
CA ILE A 61 13.06 -7.06 -2.05
C ILE A 61 13.16 -6.72 -0.56
N ASP A 62 12.43 -5.72 -0.06
CA ASP A 62 12.45 -5.36 1.36
C ASP A 62 11.86 -6.46 2.24
N ASP A 63 10.76 -7.09 1.81
CA ASP A 63 10.16 -8.23 2.50
C ASP A 63 11.14 -9.41 2.60
N MET A 64 11.95 -9.69 1.58
CA MET A 64 12.87 -10.83 1.58
C MET A 64 14.24 -10.54 2.21
N LEU A 65 14.78 -9.33 1.99
CA LEU A 65 16.15 -8.97 2.38
C LEU A 65 16.22 -8.06 3.61
N GLY A 66 15.09 -7.53 4.09
CA GLY A 66 15.04 -6.64 5.25
C GLY A 66 15.60 -7.29 6.52
N GLN A 67 16.81 -6.89 6.91
CA GLN A 67 17.42 -7.27 8.18
C GLN A 67 16.79 -6.44 9.31
N ARG A 68 16.28 -7.11 10.35
CA ARG A 68 15.55 -6.48 11.47
C ARG A 68 16.44 -5.75 12.49
N ASP A 69 17.73 -5.62 12.24
CA ASP A 69 18.70 -5.20 13.26
C ASP A 69 18.76 -3.68 13.51
N THR A 70 17.95 -2.86 12.84
CA THR A 70 17.91 -1.41 13.08
C THR A 70 16.49 -0.86 13.19
N LEU A 71 15.90 -0.97 14.38
CA LEU A 71 14.63 -0.31 14.70
C LEU A 71 14.84 1.20 14.92
N GLY A 72 14.30 2.03 14.03
CA GLY A 72 14.00 3.45 14.27
C GLY A 72 14.65 4.47 13.33
N PHE A 73 13.98 5.62 13.17
CA PHE A 73 14.40 6.74 12.29
C PHE A 73 15.82 7.28 12.63
N LYS A 74 16.17 7.32 13.93
CA LYS A 74 17.52 7.69 14.41
C LYS A 74 18.59 6.66 14.03
N GLY A 75 18.22 5.38 13.94
CA GLY A 75 19.10 4.30 13.49
C GLY A 75 19.37 4.37 11.98
N HIS A 76 18.34 4.66 11.19
CA HIS A 76 18.47 4.85 9.74
C HIS A 76 19.30 6.08 9.38
N ILE A 77 19.07 7.24 10.01
CA ILE A 77 19.90 8.44 9.79
C ILE A 77 21.34 8.19 10.23
N GLY A 78 21.55 7.52 11.36
CA GLY A 78 22.87 7.14 11.86
C GLY A 78 23.61 6.12 11.00
N SER A 79 22.92 5.27 10.24
CA SER A 79 23.54 4.35 9.28
C SER A 79 23.76 5.00 7.91
N LEU A 80 22.87 5.90 7.49
CA LEU A 80 22.99 6.70 6.26
C LEU A 80 24.22 7.62 6.33
N LEU A 81 24.44 8.28 7.48
CA LEU A 81 25.65 9.06 7.76
C LEU A 81 26.94 8.21 7.81
N ARG A 82 26.81 6.88 7.96
CA ARG A 82 27.92 5.92 7.91
C ARG A 82 28.05 5.20 6.56
N GLY A 83 27.34 5.68 5.52
CA GLY A 83 27.40 5.11 4.17
C GLY A 83 26.73 3.73 4.02
N ARG A 84 25.95 3.27 5.01
CA ARG A 84 25.21 2.01 4.95
C ARG A 84 23.78 2.28 4.50
N LEU A 85 23.52 2.04 3.21
CA LEU A 85 22.16 2.01 2.66
C LEU A 85 21.38 0.87 3.33
N THR A 86 20.40 1.22 4.16
CA THR A 86 19.42 0.25 4.66
C THR A 86 18.44 -0.11 3.56
N THR A 87 17.89 -1.32 3.59
CA THR A 87 16.83 -1.74 2.64
C THR A 87 15.64 -0.77 2.68
N GLY A 88 15.27 -0.30 3.87
CA GLY A 88 14.26 0.76 4.05
C GLY A 88 14.60 2.10 3.41
N GLY A 89 15.88 2.50 3.39
CA GLY A 89 16.34 3.72 2.71
C GLY A 89 16.25 3.61 1.18
N LEU A 90 16.64 2.45 0.62
CA LEU A 90 16.51 2.15 -0.80
C LEU A 90 15.03 2.09 -1.23
N LYS A 91 14.17 1.50 -0.40
CA LYS A 91 12.72 1.46 -0.61
C LYS A 91 12.13 2.86 -0.65
N ALA A 92 12.46 3.71 0.33
CA ALA A 92 11.93 5.06 0.41
C ALA A 92 12.36 5.92 -0.80
N SER A 93 13.64 5.90 -1.16
CA SER A 93 14.15 6.67 -2.31
C SER A 93 13.63 6.12 -3.63
N GLY A 94 13.60 4.80 -3.82
CA GLY A 94 13.07 4.16 -5.01
C GLY A 94 11.57 4.38 -5.19
N GLY A 95 10.79 4.26 -4.12
CA GLY A 95 9.36 4.56 -4.13
C GLY A 95 9.06 6.03 -4.42
N PHE A 96 9.85 6.95 -3.86
CA PHE A 96 9.71 8.39 -4.16
C PHE A 96 10.12 8.72 -5.60
N ALA A 97 11.21 8.16 -6.11
CA ALA A 97 11.63 8.32 -7.50
C ALA A 97 10.57 7.79 -8.47
N LEU A 98 9.96 6.64 -8.16
CA LEU A 98 8.84 6.12 -8.92
C LEU A 98 7.62 7.05 -8.87
N ALA A 99 7.28 7.59 -7.69
CA ALA A 99 6.20 8.56 -7.55
C ALA A 99 6.43 9.82 -8.40
N MET A 100 7.66 10.35 -8.44
CA MET A 100 8.03 11.46 -9.32
C MET A 100 7.87 11.07 -10.79
N PHE A 101 8.37 9.90 -11.18
CA PHE A 101 8.27 9.42 -12.56
C PHE A 101 6.81 9.30 -13.01
N LEU A 102 5.94 8.71 -12.19
CA LEU A 102 4.51 8.61 -12.51
C LEU A 102 3.84 9.99 -12.54
N ALA A 103 4.16 10.87 -11.59
CA ALA A 103 3.60 12.22 -11.53
C ALA A 103 3.99 13.06 -12.74
N TYR A 104 5.20 12.91 -13.27
CA TYR A 104 5.70 13.65 -14.42
C TYR A 104 4.78 13.56 -15.64
N PHE A 105 4.25 12.37 -15.94
CA PHE A 105 3.36 12.16 -17.10
C PHE A 105 1.93 12.70 -16.90
N HIS A 106 1.55 13.07 -15.68
CA HIS A 106 0.19 13.50 -15.33
C HIS A 106 0.15 14.92 -14.76
N SER A 107 1.21 15.71 -14.95
CA SER A 107 1.36 17.03 -14.33
C SER A 107 1.66 18.10 -15.38
N PRO A 108 0.69 18.98 -15.69
CA PRO A 108 0.89 20.06 -16.67
C PRO A 108 1.74 21.21 -16.13
N ALA A 109 1.83 21.36 -14.80
CA ALA A 109 2.58 22.41 -14.13
C ALA A 109 3.40 21.87 -12.96
N ILE A 110 4.38 22.65 -12.51
CA ILE A 110 5.27 22.29 -11.38
C ILE A 110 4.46 22.06 -10.09
N ALA A 111 3.41 22.85 -9.85
CA ALA A 111 2.56 22.68 -8.68
C ALA A 111 1.83 21.33 -8.69
N ASP A 112 1.26 20.93 -9.84
CA ASP A 112 0.66 19.60 -10.01
C ASP A 112 1.70 18.50 -9.83
N PHE A 113 2.90 18.68 -10.36
CA PHE A 113 3.99 17.71 -10.24
C PHE A 113 4.36 17.45 -8.78
N ILE A 114 4.52 18.52 -7.99
CA ILE A 114 4.84 18.41 -6.56
C ILE A 114 3.70 17.72 -5.81
N ILE A 115 2.45 18.16 -6.02
CA ILE A 115 1.28 17.59 -5.34
C ILE A 115 1.12 16.12 -5.70
N ASN A 116 1.16 15.77 -6.99
CA ASN A 116 0.98 14.40 -7.47
C ASN A 116 2.08 13.46 -6.97
N THR A 117 3.34 13.93 -6.95
CA THR A 117 4.46 13.18 -6.40
C THR A 117 4.23 12.85 -4.93
N LEU A 118 3.92 13.88 -4.13
CA LEU A 118 3.69 13.70 -2.69
C LEU A 118 2.45 12.86 -2.43
N LEU A 119 1.39 13.02 -3.22
CA LEU A 119 0.16 12.25 -3.08
C LEU A 119 0.42 10.76 -3.30
N ILE A 120 1.14 10.38 -4.37
CA ILE A 120 1.50 8.98 -4.65
C ILE A 120 2.41 8.44 -3.55
N ALA A 121 3.46 9.16 -3.17
CA ALA A 121 4.41 8.73 -2.15
C ALA A 121 3.75 8.55 -0.77
N LEU A 122 2.93 9.51 -0.34
CA LEU A 122 2.31 9.50 0.99
C LEU A 122 1.14 8.51 1.08
N PHE A 123 0.37 8.27 0.00
CA PHE A 123 -0.60 7.17 0.01
C PHE A 123 0.09 5.81 0.08
N THR A 124 1.19 5.64 -0.65
CA THR A 124 2.04 4.43 -0.58
C THR A 124 2.49 4.18 0.86
N ASN A 125 3.03 5.21 1.51
CA ASN A 125 3.46 5.09 2.91
C ASN A 125 2.28 4.88 3.88
N LEU A 126 1.15 5.57 3.69
CA LEU A 126 -0.02 5.43 4.56
C LEU A 126 -0.55 3.99 4.57
N ILE A 127 -0.73 3.36 3.41
CA ILE A 127 -1.22 1.97 3.39
C ILE A 127 -0.19 1.01 4.00
N ASN A 128 1.11 1.26 3.80
CA ASN A 128 2.18 0.53 4.46
C ASN A 128 2.12 0.68 6.00
N LEU A 129 1.81 1.88 6.53
CA LEU A 129 1.61 2.11 7.98
C LEU A 129 0.37 1.37 8.53
N LEU A 130 -0.60 1.08 7.68
CA LEU A 130 -1.79 0.31 8.04
C LEU A 130 -1.55 -1.22 8.00
N ASP A 131 -0.51 -1.71 7.33
CA ASP A 131 -0.20 -3.15 7.20
C ASP A 131 0.49 -3.73 8.45
N LEU A 132 -0.12 -3.52 9.62
CA LEU A 132 0.37 -4.03 10.91
C LEU A 132 -0.46 -5.18 11.46
N ARG A 133 -1.70 -5.31 11.00
CA ARG A 133 -2.64 -6.35 11.47
C ARG A 133 -3.53 -6.81 10.32
N PRO A 134 -3.98 -8.07 10.32
CA PRO A 134 -4.69 -8.62 9.17
C PRO A 134 -5.99 -7.86 8.87
N GLY A 135 -6.24 -7.58 7.60
CA GLY A 135 -7.40 -6.85 7.12
C GLY A 135 -7.29 -5.32 7.18
N ARG A 136 -6.33 -4.74 7.91
CA ARG A 136 -6.31 -3.29 8.16
C ARG A 136 -5.92 -2.49 6.91
N ALA A 137 -4.85 -2.88 6.23
CA ALA A 137 -4.42 -2.24 4.97
C ALA A 137 -5.51 -2.32 3.89
N VAL A 138 -6.14 -3.48 3.72
CA VAL A 138 -7.21 -3.69 2.72
C VAL A 138 -8.46 -2.86 3.04
N LYS A 139 -8.87 -2.77 4.33
CA LYS A 139 -9.98 -1.89 4.73
C LYS A 139 -9.66 -0.42 4.47
N GLY A 140 -8.44 0.02 4.80
CA GLY A 140 -7.97 1.36 4.48
C GLY A 140 -8.01 1.63 2.98
N TYR A 141 -7.55 0.68 2.17
CA TYR A 141 -7.61 0.75 0.72
C TYR A 141 -9.03 0.93 0.20
N PHE A 142 -9.98 0.10 0.64
CA PHE A 142 -11.37 0.23 0.21
C PHE A 142 -11.99 1.56 0.66
N PHE A 143 -11.71 2.01 1.88
CA PHE A 143 -12.20 3.30 2.36
C PHE A 143 -11.75 4.45 1.44
N PHE A 144 -10.44 4.58 1.19
CA PHE A 144 -9.92 5.64 0.34
C PHE A 144 -10.34 5.50 -1.12
N LEU A 145 -10.38 4.27 -1.64
CA LEU A 145 -10.86 4.00 -3.00
C LEU A 145 -12.32 4.46 -3.17
N MET A 146 -13.20 4.15 -2.22
CA MET A 146 -14.60 4.59 -2.24
C MET A 146 -14.72 6.11 -2.19
N VAL A 147 -13.91 6.79 -1.36
CA VAL A 147 -13.89 8.26 -1.31
C VAL A 147 -13.41 8.85 -2.64
N ILE A 148 -12.33 8.32 -3.24
CA ILE A 148 -11.82 8.77 -4.54
C ILE A 148 -12.88 8.57 -5.64
N ILE A 149 -13.51 7.39 -5.71
CA ILE A 149 -14.56 7.10 -6.69
C ILE A 149 -15.76 8.04 -6.51
N GLY A 150 -16.18 8.30 -5.27
CA GLY A 150 -17.27 9.23 -4.95
C GLY A 150 -16.96 10.65 -5.39
N LEU A 151 -15.75 11.14 -5.09
CA LEU A 151 -15.30 12.49 -5.46
C LEU A 151 -15.03 12.66 -6.97
N ALA A 152 -14.73 11.57 -7.68
CA ALA A 152 -14.57 11.56 -9.13
C ALA A 152 -15.88 11.83 -9.89
N ALA A 153 -17.04 11.76 -9.21
CA ALA A 153 -18.35 12.10 -9.75
C ALA A 153 -18.66 11.41 -11.10
N GLY A 154 -18.38 10.10 -11.17
CA GLY A 154 -18.61 9.27 -12.36
C GLY A 154 -17.47 9.26 -13.39
N LYS A 155 -16.42 10.07 -13.21
CA LYS A 155 -15.22 10.10 -14.07
C LYS A 155 -14.20 9.05 -13.65
N VAL A 156 -14.60 7.78 -13.64
CA VAL A 156 -13.76 6.65 -13.24
C VAL A 156 -13.53 5.73 -14.42
N ASP A 157 -12.26 5.45 -14.71
CA ASP A 157 -11.88 4.39 -15.62
C ASP A 157 -11.94 3.05 -14.89
N TRP A 158 -13.04 2.32 -15.08
CA TRP A 158 -13.24 1.02 -14.45
C TRP A 158 -12.33 -0.07 -15.02
N MET A 159 -11.84 0.07 -16.25
CA MET A 159 -10.88 -0.89 -16.79
C MET A 159 -9.55 -0.76 -16.05
N LEU A 160 -9.16 0.45 -15.66
CA LEU A 160 -7.98 0.70 -14.86
C LEU A 160 -8.09 0.14 -13.42
N VAL A 161 -9.28 0.27 -12.80
CA VAL A 161 -9.48 -0.06 -11.38
C VAL A 161 -9.85 -1.53 -11.15
N ALA A 162 -10.72 -2.10 -11.99
CA ALA A 162 -11.37 -3.39 -11.72
C ALA A 162 -10.40 -4.57 -11.58
N PRO A 163 -9.31 -4.70 -12.35
CA PRO A 163 -8.36 -5.80 -12.19
C PRO A 163 -7.73 -5.84 -10.80
N LEU A 164 -7.25 -4.69 -10.31
CA LEU A 164 -6.65 -4.60 -8.99
C LEU A 164 -7.72 -4.84 -7.92
N LEU A 165 -8.89 -4.20 -8.04
CA LEU A 165 -10.00 -4.37 -7.11
C LEU A 165 -10.41 -5.85 -6.96
N GLY A 166 -10.54 -6.58 -8.07
CA GLY A 166 -10.86 -8.00 -8.06
C GLY A 166 -9.80 -8.85 -7.35
N SER A 167 -8.52 -8.59 -7.63
CA SER A 167 -7.42 -9.31 -6.96
C SER A 167 -7.37 -9.05 -5.45
N VAL A 168 -7.63 -7.81 -5.03
CA VAL A 168 -7.67 -7.41 -3.61
C VAL A 168 -8.88 -8.01 -2.90
N LEU A 169 -10.05 -8.03 -3.52
CA LEU A 169 -11.25 -8.67 -2.96
C LEU A 169 -11.04 -10.17 -2.75
N TYR A 170 -10.39 -10.86 -3.69
CA TYR A 170 -10.04 -12.26 -3.54
C TYR A 170 -9.07 -12.49 -2.37
N TYR A 171 -8.01 -11.69 -2.30
CA TYR A 171 -7.01 -11.74 -1.23
C TYR A 171 -7.61 -11.45 0.16
N PHE A 172 -8.57 -10.52 0.24
CA PHE A 172 -9.11 -10.01 1.51
C PHE A 172 -9.62 -11.12 2.43
N ARG A 173 -10.19 -12.20 1.88
CA ARG A 173 -10.65 -13.35 2.66
C ARG A 173 -9.49 -14.08 3.37
N PHE A 174 -8.33 -14.19 2.74
CA PHE A 174 -7.15 -14.84 3.29
C PHE A 174 -6.45 -13.96 4.32
N ASP A 175 -6.39 -12.65 4.04
CA ASP A 175 -5.88 -11.64 4.96
C ASP A 175 -6.71 -11.57 6.23
N LEU A 176 -8.04 -11.42 6.13
CA LEU A 176 -8.94 -11.44 7.30
C LEU A 176 -8.78 -12.71 8.12
N GLY A 177 -8.59 -13.87 7.49
CA GLY A 177 -8.33 -15.14 8.15
C GLY A 177 -6.93 -15.29 8.75
N ALA A 178 -6.08 -14.26 8.68
CA ALA A 178 -4.69 -14.26 9.15
C ALA A 178 -3.84 -15.41 8.59
N ARG A 179 -4.16 -15.87 7.36
CA ARG A 179 -3.51 -17.01 6.71
C ARG A 179 -2.30 -16.64 5.86
N THR A 180 -2.17 -15.37 5.50
CA THR A 180 -1.12 -14.84 4.63
C THR A 180 -0.83 -13.40 5.02
N MET A 181 0.42 -12.94 4.87
CA MET A 181 0.76 -11.52 4.97
C MET A 181 0.94 -10.93 3.59
N MET A 182 0.39 -9.74 3.40
CA MET A 182 0.51 -8.97 2.17
C MET A 182 1.95 -8.53 1.97
N GLY A 183 2.53 -7.98 3.03
CA GLY A 183 3.89 -7.44 3.04
C GLY A 183 4.00 -6.16 2.22
N ASP A 184 5.20 -5.62 2.18
CA ASP A 184 5.52 -4.40 1.45
C ASP A 184 5.32 -4.57 -0.05
N ALA A 185 5.48 -5.78 -0.59
CA ALA A 185 5.19 -6.09 -1.99
C ALA A 185 3.73 -5.80 -2.38
N GLY A 186 2.81 -5.86 -1.42
CA GLY A 186 1.41 -5.56 -1.67
C GLY A 186 0.94 -4.23 -1.11
N SER A 187 1.29 -3.89 0.13
CA SER A 187 0.79 -2.68 0.78
C SER A 187 1.18 -1.42 -0.01
N ASN A 188 2.38 -1.41 -0.59
CA ASN A 188 2.82 -0.34 -1.47
C ASN A 188 2.07 -0.32 -2.82
N VAL A 189 1.69 -1.48 -3.38
CA VAL A 189 0.87 -1.56 -4.60
C VAL A 189 -0.48 -0.89 -4.36
N LEU A 190 -1.13 -1.19 -3.23
CA LEU A 190 -2.41 -0.56 -2.89
C LEU A 190 -2.27 0.95 -2.70
N GLY A 191 -1.29 1.39 -1.93
CA GLY A 191 -1.10 2.82 -1.69
C GLY A 191 -0.68 3.59 -2.96
N LEU A 192 0.23 3.05 -3.78
CA LEU A 192 0.58 3.65 -5.06
C LEU A 192 -0.65 3.77 -5.97
N SER A 193 -1.49 2.73 -6.02
CA SER A 193 -2.70 2.77 -6.83
C SER A 193 -3.71 3.84 -6.37
N LEU A 194 -3.91 4.02 -5.06
CA LEU A 194 -4.76 5.10 -4.54
C LEU A 194 -4.24 6.47 -4.93
N GLY A 195 -2.93 6.70 -4.78
CA GLY A 195 -2.30 7.94 -5.21
C GLY A 195 -2.48 8.18 -6.70
N TYR A 196 -2.20 7.16 -7.52
CA TYR A 196 -2.35 7.23 -8.97
C TYR A 196 -3.81 7.51 -9.40
N PHE A 197 -4.78 6.84 -8.79
CA PHE A 197 -6.20 7.08 -9.03
C PHE A 197 -6.63 8.49 -8.62
N ALA A 198 -6.14 8.99 -7.47
CA ALA A 198 -6.41 10.37 -7.06
C ALA A 198 -5.81 11.38 -8.06
N VAL A 199 -4.63 11.11 -8.62
CA VAL A 199 -4.00 11.97 -9.64
C VAL A 199 -4.83 12.02 -10.93
N ILE A 200 -5.35 10.88 -11.39
CA ILE A 200 -6.04 10.79 -12.69
C ILE A 200 -7.51 11.20 -12.60
N PHE A 201 -8.21 10.82 -11.53
CA PHE A 201 -9.66 10.98 -11.45
C PHE A 201 -10.11 12.29 -10.80
N LEU A 202 -9.26 12.89 -9.95
CA LEU A 202 -9.69 14.03 -9.14
C LEU A 202 -9.17 15.37 -9.65
N PRO A 203 -10.01 16.43 -9.64
CA PRO A 203 -9.53 17.78 -9.83
C PRO A 203 -8.57 18.22 -8.72
N PHE A 204 -7.79 19.25 -9.03
CA PHE A 204 -6.74 19.82 -8.18
C PHE A 204 -7.14 19.98 -6.70
N TRP A 205 -8.30 20.57 -6.43
CA TRP A 205 -8.72 20.89 -5.05
C TRP A 205 -8.90 19.65 -4.16
N TYR A 206 -9.43 18.55 -4.70
CA TYR A 206 -9.53 17.31 -3.93
C TYR A 206 -8.16 16.66 -3.71
N ARG A 207 -7.26 16.72 -4.70
CA ARG A 207 -5.86 16.27 -4.55
C ARG A 207 -5.14 17.04 -3.45
N ALA A 208 -5.30 18.37 -3.42
CA ALA A 208 -4.76 19.23 -2.37
C ALA A 208 -5.34 18.89 -0.99
N GLY A 209 -6.65 18.63 -0.90
CA GLY A 209 -7.30 18.19 0.34
C GLY A 209 -6.78 16.85 0.85
N PHE A 210 -6.61 15.86 -0.04
CA PHE A 210 -5.97 14.59 0.32
C PHE A 210 -4.53 14.78 0.77
N LEU A 211 -3.74 15.61 0.07
CA LEU A 211 -2.37 15.88 0.46
C LEU A 211 -2.29 16.50 1.86
N LEU A 212 -3.15 17.47 2.16
CA LEU A 212 -3.24 18.06 3.50
C LEU A 212 -3.56 17.01 4.56
N PHE A 213 -4.55 16.16 4.31
CA PHE A 213 -4.90 15.04 5.19
C PHE A 213 -3.71 14.09 5.39
N LEU A 214 -3.04 13.67 4.31
CA LEU A 214 -1.92 12.75 4.36
C LEU A 214 -0.75 13.34 5.15
N VAL A 215 -0.40 14.60 4.91
CA VAL A 215 0.66 15.30 5.66
C VAL A 215 0.30 15.37 7.14
N ALA A 216 -0.93 15.76 7.47
CA ALA A 216 -1.39 15.80 8.87
C ALA A 216 -1.34 14.42 9.53
N MET A 217 -1.74 13.37 8.83
CA MET A 217 -1.64 11.99 9.31
C MET A 217 -0.19 11.58 9.56
N HIS A 218 0.74 11.90 8.66
CA HIS A 218 2.16 11.54 8.85
C HIS A 218 2.77 12.28 10.05
N ILE A 219 2.51 13.60 10.18
CA ILE A 219 2.91 14.39 11.35
C ILE A 219 2.32 13.79 12.64
N TYR A 220 1.06 13.34 12.60
CA TYR A 220 0.44 12.68 13.74
C TYR A 220 1.15 11.36 14.10
N THR A 221 1.49 10.54 13.10
CA THR A 221 2.14 9.24 13.31
C THR A 221 3.57 9.33 13.83
N GLU A 222 4.24 10.48 13.69
CA GLU A 222 5.55 10.72 14.32
C GLU A 222 5.46 10.73 15.85
N LYS A 223 4.34 11.20 16.39
CA LYS A 223 4.15 11.38 17.85
C LYS A 223 3.26 10.29 18.46
N TYR A 224 2.35 9.73 17.68
CA TYR A 224 1.31 8.83 18.18
C TYR A 224 1.19 7.56 17.34
N SER A 225 0.93 6.43 18.01
CA SER A 225 0.65 5.16 17.32
C SER A 225 -0.78 5.14 16.79
N LEU A 226 -0.94 4.88 15.47
CA LEU A 226 -2.26 4.65 14.86
C LEU A 226 -3.00 3.49 15.51
N SER A 227 -2.30 2.41 15.85
CA SER A 227 -2.90 1.26 16.53
C SER A 227 -3.54 1.65 17.86
N ASN A 228 -2.84 2.44 18.67
CA ASN A 228 -3.36 2.90 19.97
C ASN A 228 -4.56 3.84 19.78
N THR A 229 -4.56 4.63 18.71
CA THR A 229 -5.66 5.54 18.38
C THR A 229 -6.91 4.77 17.98
N ILE A 230 -6.75 3.75 17.11
CA ILE A 230 -7.82 2.84 16.68
C ILE A 230 -8.41 2.11 17.89
N GLU A 231 -7.59 1.67 18.84
CA GLU A 231 -8.04 0.94 20.04
C GLU A 231 -8.86 1.79 21.02
N LYS A 232 -8.60 3.11 21.07
CA LYS A 232 -9.31 4.06 21.94
C LYS A 232 -10.69 4.46 21.42
N VAL A 233 -10.93 4.35 20.12
CA VAL A 233 -12.18 4.78 19.49
C VAL A 233 -13.04 3.56 19.18
N ALA A 234 -14.19 3.45 19.86
CA ALA A 234 -15.00 2.22 19.85
C ALA A 234 -15.40 1.73 18.44
N TRP A 235 -15.83 2.63 17.56
CA TRP A 235 -16.24 2.27 16.20
C TRP A 235 -15.04 1.92 15.30
N LEU A 236 -13.89 2.60 15.45
CA LEU A 236 -12.65 2.25 14.74
C LEU A 236 -12.14 0.88 15.18
N ARG A 237 -12.18 0.60 16.48
CA ARG A 237 -11.83 -0.71 17.05
C ARG A 237 -12.74 -1.81 16.50
N ALA A 238 -14.06 -1.57 16.47
CA ALA A 238 -15.01 -2.52 15.91
C ALA A 238 -14.73 -2.80 14.44
N LEU A 239 -14.45 -1.75 13.65
CA LEU A 239 -14.09 -1.88 12.24
C LEU A 239 -12.76 -2.63 12.05
N ASP A 240 -11.72 -2.35 12.85
CA ASP A 240 -10.42 -3.04 12.78
C ASP A 240 -10.57 -4.54 13.10
N GLN A 241 -11.37 -4.88 14.11
CA GLN A 241 -11.60 -6.26 14.56
C GLN A 241 -12.56 -7.04 13.66
N TRP A 242 -13.43 -6.36 12.90
CA TRP A 242 -14.41 -7.02 12.04
C TRP A 242 -13.75 -7.99 11.05
N GLY A 243 -14.22 -9.25 11.05
CA GLY A 243 -13.72 -10.30 10.17
C GLY A 243 -12.37 -10.92 10.57
N ARG A 244 -11.67 -10.40 11.60
CA ARG A 244 -10.40 -10.95 12.07
C ARG A 244 -10.64 -12.11 13.06
N PRO A 245 -9.83 -13.18 13.05
CA PRO A 245 -9.88 -14.19 14.10
C PRO A 245 -9.60 -13.55 15.47
N LYS A 246 -10.19 -14.09 16.54
CA LYS A 246 -9.85 -13.67 17.90
C LYS A 246 -8.58 -14.41 18.34
N PRO A 247 -7.71 -13.79 19.15
CA PRO A 247 -6.66 -14.53 19.83
C PRO A 247 -7.28 -15.70 20.58
N ALA A 248 -6.62 -16.87 20.55
CA ALA A 248 -7.02 -17.95 21.43
C ALA A 248 -6.98 -17.43 22.86
N VAL A 249 -8.09 -17.56 23.60
CA VAL A 249 -8.09 -17.33 25.03
C VAL A 249 -7.17 -18.40 25.59
N SER A 250 -6.06 -18.01 26.22
CA SER A 250 -5.31 -18.95 27.05
C SER A 250 -6.28 -19.43 28.12
N SER A 251 -6.66 -20.69 28.05
CA SER A 251 -7.26 -21.39 29.18
C SER A 251 -6.18 -21.48 30.25
N GLU A 252 -6.06 -20.44 31.07
CA GLU A 252 -5.51 -20.58 32.41
C GLU A 252 -6.62 -21.19 33.27
N ASP A 253 -6.60 -22.52 33.38
CA ASP A 253 -7.13 -23.28 34.52
C ASP A 253 -5.95 -24.05 35.13
#